data_AF-A0A261CLE6-F1
#
_entry.id   AF-A0A261CLE6-F1
#
_cell.length_a   1.000
_cell.length_b   1.000
_cell.length_c   1.000
_cell.angle_alpha   90.00
_cell.angle_beta   90.00
_cell.angle_gamma   90.00
#
_symmetry.space_group_name_H-M   'P 1'
#
loop_
_entity.id
_entity.type
_entity.pdbx_description
1 polymer ?
#
loop_
_entity_poly.entity_id
_entity_poly.type
_entity_poly.pdbx_seq_one_letter_code
_entity_poly.pdbx_strand_id
1 'polypeptide(L)'
;MSNVTSVHYNTKWNIIPTSECSLFVDPKHPNSLTHWVLSHGTSTKLYPCSYAVSENLRNDLKIAYFLIDHDDLMTVHELEKEFSYNTYQYWGDSFSSILQFTHMVDMVGMVAEESRRKKMYLRTIPDVPMGDNTVKESRVFVEEIAAMIPILREHQGNSFEKPEAVQQEISDRFNPANNSGFIQTITLSQLKSLLEEYDIDKSLLTLVDDPTYLIGWKSLEKTGAPYKMLSHSGDAIISKEQGTLHLFQSLICGVYWDGVPTQEKVQIANIIHACATLGQGIYLYYESIVSSVIQIRKAFRHIYADRKGKFDVMYHKVAPTEIVEYTEYEEIAKCFNIPLYTFANFRVPNLEIWSLRPLLIIGWIHSFVKDDARMKMFIVSFAKISISGLLLAIPESRRTLIADITVSGYDTNIVKYNLFQMDAVTIMNNLFDSKEKKVKEKTVDSIQKNHKSTADIDHAQNQKALTIPLQ
;
A
#
# COMPACT_ATOMS: atom_id res chain seq x y z
N MET A 1 15.53 -36.05 -18.53
CA MET A 1 15.77 -34.90 -17.64
C MET A 1 16.37 -35.45 -16.35
N SER A 2 17.68 -35.29 -16.17
CA SER A 2 18.38 -35.68 -14.95
C SER A 2 17.90 -34.80 -13.79
N ASN A 3 17.50 -35.42 -12.67
CA ASN A 3 17.23 -34.72 -11.42
C ASN A 3 18.55 -34.10 -10.92
N VAL A 4 18.86 -32.89 -11.38
CA VAL A 4 19.86 -32.05 -10.73
C VAL A 4 19.19 -31.55 -9.45
N THR A 5 19.51 -32.17 -8.32
CA THR A 5 19.18 -31.61 -7.01
C THR A 5 19.84 -30.24 -6.90
N SER A 6 19.02 -29.18 -6.82
CA SER A 6 19.51 -27.81 -6.58
C SER A 6 20.37 -27.80 -5.32
N VAL A 7 21.60 -27.30 -5.45
CA VAL A 7 22.59 -27.22 -4.37
C VAL A 7 22.07 -26.29 -3.27
N HIS A 8 21.36 -25.24 -3.67
CA HIS A 8 20.89 -24.18 -2.76
C HIS A 8 19.42 -24.31 -2.37
N TYR A 9 18.80 -25.48 -2.55
CA TYR A 9 17.39 -25.70 -2.24
C TYR A 9 17.01 -25.31 -0.79
N ASN A 10 17.84 -25.69 0.18
CA ASN A 10 17.56 -25.50 1.61
C ASN A 10 17.99 -24.13 2.18
N THR A 11 18.63 -23.26 1.38
CA THR A 11 19.08 -21.96 1.90
C THR A 11 17.89 -21.03 2.13
N LYS A 12 18.06 -20.03 2.99
CA LYS A 12 17.00 -19.08 3.35
C LYS A 12 17.50 -17.66 3.14
N TRP A 13 16.61 -16.78 2.68
CA TRP A 13 16.89 -15.35 2.59
C TRP A 13 16.81 -14.70 3.96
N ASN A 14 17.53 -13.58 4.08
CA ASN A 14 17.42 -12.70 5.23
C ASN A 14 16.18 -11.83 5.10
N ILE A 15 15.64 -11.36 6.23
CA ILE A 15 14.46 -10.49 6.26
C ILE A 15 14.76 -9.35 7.22
N ILE A 16 14.51 -8.12 6.77
CA ILE A 16 14.48 -6.91 7.59
C ILE A 16 12.99 -6.49 7.68
N PRO A 17 12.27 -6.92 8.73
CA PRO A 17 10.85 -6.61 8.85
C PRO A 17 10.65 -5.16 9.30
N THR A 18 9.63 -4.48 8.76
CA THR A 18 9.37 -3.08 9.14
C THR A 18 9.17 -2.89 10.65
N SER A 19 8.59 -3.89 11.33
CA SER A 19 8.33 -3.84 12.77
C SER A 19 9.58 -3.65 13.62
N GLU A 20 10.75 -3.97 13.08
CA GLU A 20 12.05 -3.83 13.74
C GLU A 20 12.87 -2.63 13.22
N CYS A 21 12.29 -1.84 12.33
CA CYS A 21 12.96 -0.73 11.68
C CYS A 21 12.43 0.63 12.17
N SER A 22 13.34 1.60 12.20
CA SER A 22 12.98 3.02 12.28
C SER A 22 13.16 3.66 10.90
N LEU A 23 12.06 4.18 10.36
CA LEU A 23 12.06 4.91 9.09
C LEU A 23 12.02 6.42 9.36
N PHE A 24 13.10 7.11 9.04
CA PHE A 24 13.22 8.56 9.13
C PHE A 24 13.06 9.17 7.73
N VAL A 25 12.06 10.04 7.56
CA VAL A 25 11.87 10.83 6.33
C VAL A 25 12.41 12.23 6.59
N ASP A 26 13.18 12.79 5.67
CA ASP A 26 13.74 14.13 5.82
C ASP A 26 12.61 15.17 6.00
N PRO A 27 12.57 15.91 7.13
CA PRO A 27 11.56 16.93 7.38
C PRO A 27 11.55 18.06 6.34
N LYS A 28 12.66 18.30 5.62
CA LYS A 28 12.72 19.27 4.52
C LYS A 28 12.01 18.77 3.25
N HIS A 29 11.85 17.45 3.13
CA HIS A 29 11.26 16.79 1.99
C HIS A 29 10.18 15.77 2.41
N PRO A 30 9.12 16.20 3.13
CA PRO A 30 8.18 15.31 3.82
C PRO A 30 7.34 14.43 2.89
N ASN A 31 7.27 14.77 1.61
CA ASN A 31 6.54 14.03 0.57
C ASN A 31 7.47 13.31 -0.43
N SER A 32 8.78 13.31 -0.17
CA SER A 32 9.75 12.69 -1.07
C SER A 32 9.77 11.18 -0.90
N LEU A 33 9.89 10.46 -2.02
CA LEU A 33 10.10 9.02 -2.06
C LEU A 33 11.58 8.64 -2.03
N THR A 34 12.48 9.63 -2.04
CA THR A 34 13.93 9.45 -2.17
C THR A 34 14.74 10.13 -1.07
N HIS A 35 14.10 10.76 -0.08
CA HIS A 35 14.76 11.42 1.07
C HIS A 35 14.34 10.76 2.38
N TRP A 36 14.84 9.56 2.61
CA TRP A 36 14.59 8.79 3.81
C TRP A 36 15.77 7.89 4.15
N VAL A 37 15.85 7.49 5.43
CA VAL A 37 16.81 6.51 5.94
C VAL A 37 16.05 5.46 6.75
N LEU A 38 16.29 4.20 6.46
CA LEU A 38 15.74 3.08 7.22
C LEU A 38 16.85 2.47 8.08
N SER A 39 16.66 2.45 9.40
CA SER A 39 17.62 1.86 10.34
C SER A 39 17.07 0.57 10.95
N HIS A 40 17.85 -0.51 10.90
CA HIS A 40 17.56 -1.81 11.52
C HIS A 40 18.67 -2.14 12.53
N GLY A 41 18.31 -2.24 13.81
CA GLY A 41 19.27 -2.36 14.90
C GLY A 41 20.23 -1.17 14.99
N THR A 42 21.43 -1.40 15.54
CA THR A 42 22.47 -0.38 15.70
C THR A 42 23.42 -0.27 14.51
N SER A 43 23.44 -1.27 13.63
CA SER A 43 24.48 -1.43 12.61
C SER A 43 23.98 -1.23 11.18
N THR A 44 22.73 -1.57 10.87
CA THR A 44 22.27 -1.57 9.48
C THR A 44 21.47 -0.32 9.18
N LYS A 45 21.94 0.45 8.19
CA LYS A 45 21.22 1.59 7.62
C LYS A 45 21.08 1.40 6.13
N LEU A 46 19.86 1.57 5.64
CA LEU A 46 19.51 1.49 4.24
C LEU A 46 19.05 2.85 3.72
N TYR A 47 19.40 3.12 2.47
CA TYR A 47 19.18 4.37 1.78
C TYR A 47 18.68 4.08 0.35
N PRO A 48 17.90 5.00 -0.25
CA PRO A 48 17.78 5.07 -1.70
C PRO A 48 19.15 5.21 -2.35
N CYS A 49 19.39 4.51 -3.46
CA CYS A 49 20.63 4.68 -4.24
C CYS A 49 20.91 6.13 -4.63
N SER A 50 19.88 6.96 -4.81
CA SER A 50 20.04 8.39 -5.09
C SER A 50 20.85 9.14 -4.03
N TYR A 51 20.92 8.65 -2.78
CA TYR A 51 21.78 9.26 -1.74
C TYR A 51 23.26 9.27 -2.12
N ALA A 52 23.69 8.29 -2.90
CA ALA A 52 25.05 8.19 -3.41
C ALA A 52 25.32 9.15 -4.59
N VAL A 53 24.31 9.88 -5.08
CA VAL A 53 24.47 10.85 -6.16
C VAL A 53 24.37 12.26 -5.57
N SER A 54 25.28 13.15 -5.96
CA SER A 54 25.21 14.57 -5.58
C SER A 54 23.91 15.22 -6.08
N GLU A 55 23.35 16.17 -5.31
CA GLU A 55 22.06 16.80 -5.65
C GLU A 55 22.03 17.44 -7.03
N ASN A 56 23.15 18.03 -7.47
CA ASN A 56 23.28 18.65 -8.78
C ASN A 56 23.09 17.64 -9.93
N LEU A 57 23.57 16.40 -9.75
CA LEU A 57 23.49 15.35 -10.76
C LEU A 57 22.13 14.63 -10.77
N ARG A 58 21.40 14.61 -9.65
CA ARG A 58 20.10 13.93 -9.54
C ARG A 58 19.02 14.49 -10.46
N ASN A 59 19.10 15.78 -10.80
CA ASN A 59 18.08 16.42 -11.63
C ASN A 59 18.24 16.11 -13.12
N ASP A 60 19.46 15.79 -13.54
CA ASP A 60 19.81 15.66 -14.96
C ASP A 60 19.99 14.18 -15.38
N LEU A 61 20.16 13.27 -14.41
CA LEU A 61 20.34 11.84 -14.63
C LEU A 61 19.06 11.02 -14.40
N LYS A 62 18.80 10.06 -15.29
CA LYS A 62 17.82 9.00 -15.02
C LYS A 62 18.46 7.96 -14.11
N ILE A 63 18.13 8.02 -12.82
CA ILE A 63 18.64 7.10 -11.80
C ILE A 63 17.60 5.99 -11.58
N ALA A 64 18.03 4.74 -11.67
CA ALA A 64 17.22 3.60 -11.22
C ALA A 64 16.95 3.70 -9.72
N TYR A 65 16.06 2.86 -9.20
CA TYR A 65 15.74 2.83 -7.78
C TYR A 65 15.98 1.45 -7.18
N PHE A 66 16.92 1.41 -6.25
CA PHE A 66 17.30 0.24 -5.46
C PHE A 66 17.86 0.70 -4.11
N LEU A 67 18.00 -0.25 -3.18
CA LEU A 67 18.50 0.01 -1.84
C LEU A 67 20.02 -0.16 -1.78
N ILE A 68 20.67 0.74 -1.06
CA ILE A 68 22.10 0.70 -0.74
C ILE A 68 22.27 0.78 0.78
N ASP A 69 23.35 0.19 1.30
CA ASP A 69 23.67 0.31 2.72
C ASP A 69 24.75 1.37 3.00
N HIS A 70 25.14 1.48 4.26
CA HIS A 70 26.18 2.43 4.65
C HIS A 70 27.52 2.13 4.01
N ASP A 71 27.87 0.85 3.86
CA ASP A 71 29.13 0.45 3.26
C ASP A 71 29.15 0.91 1.79
N ASP A 72 28.06 0.66 1.04
CA ASP A 72 27.89 1.09 -0.35
C ASP A 72 28.09 2.62 -0.51
N LEU A 73 27.52 3.42 0.41
CA LEU A 73 27.70 4.88 0.42
C LEU A 73 29.16 5.29 0.62
N MET A 74 29.88 4.61 1.52
CA MET A 74 31.28 4.93 1.78
C MET A 74 32.16 4.65 0.55
N THR A 75 31.90 3.55 -0.16
CA THR A 75 32.59 3.23 -1.42
C THR A 75 32.41 4.33 -2.46
N VAL A 76 31.21 4.89 -2.58
CA VAL A 76 30.96 5.99 -3.51
C VAL A 76 31.72 7.26 -3.09
N HIS A 77 31.74 7.58 -1.79
CA HIS A 77 32.48 8.75 -1.30
C HIS A 77 34.01 8.61 -1.44
N GLU A 78 34.55 7.41 -1.40
CA GLU A 78 35.96 7.14 -1.68
C GLU A 78 36.27 7.39 -3.16
N LEU A 79 35.44 6.84 -4.06
CA LEU A 79 35.55 7.09 -5.50
C LEU A 79 35.44 8.59 -5.85
N GLU A 80 34.51 9.31 -5.24
CA GLU A 80 34.36 10.77 -5.45
C GLU A 80 35.62 11.56 -5.09
N LYS A 81 36.38 11.12 -4.09
CA LYS A 81 37.64 11.79 -3.68
C LYS A 81 38.78 11.48 -4.63
N GLU A 82 38.82 10.29 -5.20
CA GLU A 82 39.90 9.85 -6.09
C GLU A 82 39.73 10.39 -7.52
N PHE A 83 38.49 10.50 -8.01
CA PHE A 83 38.18 10.91 -9.38
C PHE A 83 37.60 12.33 -9.44
N SER A 84 38.49 13.33 -9.24
CA SER A 84 38.12 14.75 -9.14
C SER A 84 37.61 15.42 -10.44
N TYR A 85 37.65 14.77 -11.61
CA TYR A 85 37.23 15.39 -12.88
C TYR A 85 36.61 14.38 -13.87
N ASN A 86 35.49 14.78 -14.49
CA ASN A 86 34.74 14.10 -15.58
C ASN A 86 33.95 12.83 -15.26
N THR A 87 32.98 12.93 -14.35
CA THR A 87 32.22 11.76 -13.90
C THR A 87 30.72 11.79 -14.23
N TYR A 88 30.19 12.77 -14.98
CA TYR A 88 28.75 12.82 -15.29
C TYR A 88 28.26 11.55 -16.00
N GLN A 89 28.95 11.14 -17.06
CA GLN A 89 28.61 9.93 -17.81
C GLN A 89 28.88 8.66 -16.98
N TYR A 90 30.02 8.61 -16.28
CA TYR A 90 30.35 7.48 -15.40
C TYR A 90 29.31 7.26 -14.29
N TRP A 91 28.88 8.33 -13.63
CA TRP A 91 27.83 8.28 -12.61
C TRP A 91 26.47 7.96 -13.23
N GLY A 92 26.13 8.58 -14.37
CA GLY A 92 24.91 8.26 -15.10
C GLY A 92 24.80 6.78 -15.43
N ASP A 93 25.87 6.20 -15.96
CA ASP A 93 25.93 4.79 -16.33
C ASP A 93 25.89 3.90 -15.07
N SER A 94 26.66 4.23 -14.03
CA SER A 94 26.73 3.46 -12.78
C SER A 94 25.39 3.41 -12.03
N PHE A 95 24.62 4.50 -12.05
CA PHE A 95 23.32 4.58 -11.36
C PHE A 95 22.12 4.29 -12.26
N SER A 96 22.35 3.97 -13.54
CA SER A 96 21.29 3.62 -14.49
C SER A 96 20.61 2.28 -14.18
N SER A 97 21.27 1.39 -13.43
CA SER A 97 20.72 0.09 -13.01
C SER A 97 21.45 -0.45 -11.77
N ILE A 98 20.83 -1.41 -11.08
CA ILE A 98 21.47 -2.11 -9.95
C ILE A 98 22.69 -2.94 -10.39
N LEU A 99 22.70 -3.45 -11.62
CA LEU A 99 23.80 -4.23 -12.17
C LEU A 99 25.07 -3.38 -12.27
N GLN A 100 24.98 -2.23 -12.94
CA GLN A 100 26.11 -1.32 -13.12
C GLN A 100 26.65 -0.82 -11.77
N PHE A 101 25.75 -0.47 -10.85
CA PHE A 101 26.16 -0.07 -9.50
C PHE A 101 26.86 -1.21 -8.74
N THR A 102 26.37 -2.44 -8.87
CA THR A 102 26.98 -3.60 -8.23
C THR A 102 28.39 -3.84 -8.76
N HIS A 103 28.57 -3.84 -10.07
CA HIS A 103 29.89 -4.03 -10.69
C HIS A 103 30.87 -2.95 -10.25
N MET A 104 30.42 -1.70 -10.13
CA MET A 104 31.22 -0.61 -9.58
C MET A 104 31.67 -0.91 -8.14
N VAL A 105 30.74 -1.26 -7.24
CA VAL A 105 31.07 -1.53 -5.82
C VAL A 105 31.99 -2.74 -5.67
N ASP A 106 31.71 -3.83 -6.39
CA ASP A 106 32.49 -5.06 -6.34
C ASP A 106 33.91 -4.84 -6.89
N MET A 107 34.06 -4.04 -7.95
CA MET A 107 35.36 -3.68 -8.51
C MET A 107 36.21 -2.89 -7.51
N VAL A 108 35.63 -1.93 -6.79
CA VAL A 108 36.35 -1.20 -5.73
C VAL A 108 36.77 -2.14 -4.60
N GLY A 109 35.87 -3.03 -4.16
CA GLY A 109 36.19 -4.04 -3.15
C GLY A 109 37.41 -4.88 -3.57
N MET A 110 37.40 -5.40 -4.80
CA MET A 110 38.52 -6.17 -5.34
C MET A 110 39.84 -5.40 -5.37
N VAL A 111 39.83 -4.12 -5.77
CA VAL A 111 41.03 -3.27 -5.81
C VAL A 111 41.56 -2.95 -4.40
N ALA A 112 40.66 -2.79 -3.43
CA ALA A 112 41.02 -2.54 -2.03
C ALA A 112 41.54 -3.79 -1.30
N GLU A 113 41.62 -4.95 -1.98
CA GLU A 113 41.89 -6.27 -1.39
C GLU A 113 40.90 -6.66 -0.27
N GLU A 114 39.79 -5.94 -0.17
CA GLU A 114 38.66 -6.28 0.65
C GLU A 114 37.83 -7.27 -0.16
N SER A 115 37.65 -8.51 0.28
CA SER A 115 36.76 -9.49 -0.41
C SER A 115 35.27 -9.11 -0.28
N ARG A 116 34.98 -7.82 -0.36
CA ARG A 116 33.71 -7.16 -0.12
C ARG A 116 32.92 -7.14 -1.42
N ARG A 117 31.66 -7.56 -1.32
CA ARG A 117 30.67 -7.51 -2.38
C ARG A 117 29.47 -6.71 -1.95
N LYS A 118 28.78 -6.08 -2.90
CA LYS A 118 27.51 -5.42 -2.65
C LYS A 118 26.50 -6.40 -2.07
N LYS A 119 25.90 -6.03 -0.93
CA LYS A 119 24.77 -6.77 -0.37
C LYS A 119 23.50 -6.49 -1.19
N MET A 120 22.72 -7.53 -1.46
CA MET A 120 21.49 -7.45 -2.26
C MET A 120 20.26 -7.30 -1.37
N TYR A 121 19.53 -6.21 -1.59
CA TYR A 121 18.31 -5.87 -0.87
C TYR A 121 17.14 -5.80 -1.86
N LEU A 122 16.19 -6.72 -1.73
CA LEU A 122 14.99 -6.77 -2.58
C LEU A 122 13.80 -6.14 -1.86
N ARG A 123 13.15 -5.19 -2.52
CA ARG A 123 11.97 -4.52 -1.95
C ARG A 123 10.77 -5.44 -1.99
N THR A 124 10.06 -5.50 -0.87
CA THR A 124 8.83 -6.27 -0.72
C THR A 124 7.65 -5.34 -0.46
N ILE A 125 6.52 -5.65 -1.09
CA ILE A 125 5.23 -5.06 -0.77
C ILE A 125 4.61 -5.96 0.29
N PRO A 126 4.46 -5.49 1.54
CA PRO A 126 3.95 -6.32 2.62
C PRO A 126 2.48 -6.70 2.37
N ASP A 127 2.08 -7.89 2.84
CA ASP A 127 0.66 -8.16 3.04
C ASP A 127 0.15 -7.34 4.23
N VAL A 128 -0.91 -6.57 4.01
CA VAL A 128 -1.54 -5.75 5.04
C VAL A 128 -2.99 -6.19 5.19
N PRO A 129 -3.44 -6.49 6.41
CA PRO A 129 -4.84 -6.82 6.67
C PRO A 129 -5.77 -5.70 6.19
N MET A 130 -6.54 -6.00 5.15
CA MET A 130 -7.57 -5.09 4.60
C MET A 130 -8.95 -5.36 5.21
N GLY A 131 -9.02 -6.14 6.28
CA GLY A 131 -10.28 -6.50 6.91
C GLY A 131 -10.96 -7.73 6.30
N ASP A 132 -10.45 -8.27 5.19
CA ASP A 132 -10.74 -9.63 4.77
C ASP A 132 -9.94 -10.62 5.62
N ASN A 133 -10.55 -11.74 6.02
CA ASN A 133 -9.83 -12.84 6.71
C ASN A 133 -8.92 -13.64 5.75
N THR A 134 -8.64 -13.11 4.55
CA THR A 134 -7.77 -13.76 3.58
C THR A 134 -6.32 -13.43 3.89
N VAL A 135 -5.55 -14.43 4.28
CA VAL A 135 -4.09 -14.35 4.32
C VAL A 135 -3.61 -14.18 2.89
N LYS A 136 -3.03 -13.03 2.55
CA LYS A 136 -2.32 -12.86 1.27
C LYS A 136 -0.83 -12.99 1.55
N GLU A 137 -0.06 -13.09 0.49
CA GLU A 137 1.38 -13.20 0.57
C GLU A 137 2.01 -11.89 0.13
N SER A 138 3.07 -11.46 0.82
CA SER A 138 3.91 -10.36 0.39
C SER A 138 4.38 -10.56 -1.05
N ARG A 139 4.64 -9.46 -1.74
CA ARG A 139 4.96 -9.47 -3.17
C ARG A 139 6.26 -8.75 -3.45
N VAL A 140 6.88 -9.08 -4.57
CA VAL A 140 8.13 -8.47 -5.04
C VAL A 140 7.99 -8.08 -6.51
N PHE A 141 8.68 -7.03 -6.93
CA PHE A 141 8.66 -6.58 -8.33
C PHE A 141 9.43 -7.54 -9.23
N VAL A 142 8.81 -7.94 -10.34
CA VAL A 142 9.45 -8.84 -11.32
C VAL A 142 10.73 -8.23 -11.88
N GLU A 143 10.71 -6.93 -12.19
CA GLU A 143 11.84 -6.20 -12.77
C GLU A 143 13.09 -6.25 -11.87
N GLU A 144 12.91 -6.11 -10.55
CA GLU A 144 14.03 -6.19 -9.60
C GLU A 144 14.61 -7.60 -9.55
N ILE A 145 13.75 -8.62 -9.52
CA ILE A 145 14.19 -10.02 -9.46
C ILE A 145 14.93 -10.41 -10.74
N ALA A 146 14.39 -10.00 -11.89
CA ALA A 146 15.00 -10.24 -13.19
C ALA A 146 16.40 -9.60 -13.28
N ALA A 147 16.58 -8.40 -12.72
CA ALA A 147 17.88 -7.74 -12.65
C ALA A 147 18.83 -8.39 -11.62
N MET A 148 18.30 -8.90 -10.49
CA MET A 148 19.11 -9.45 -9.41
C MET A 148 19.57 -10.89 -9.63
N ILE A 149 18.79 -11.75 -10.29
CA ILE A 149 19.13 -13.18 -10.46
C ILE A 149 20.51 -13.38 -11.12
N PRO A 150 20.85 -12.70 -12.23
CA PRO A 150 22.17 -12.84 -12.82
C PRO A 150 23.31 -12.40 -11.90
N ILE A 151 23.10 -11.33 -11.14
CA ILE A 151 24.07 -10.79 -10.18
C ILE A 151 24.31 -11.79 -9.04
N LEU A 152 23.24 -12.35 -8.48
CA LEU A 152 23.33 -13.35 -7.41
C LEU A 152 24.08 -14.60 -7.89
N ARG A 153 23.87 -15.02 -9.14
CA ARG A 153 24.58 -16.15 -9.74
C ARG A 153 26.08 -15.86 -9.94
N GLU A 154 26.41 -14.64 -10.36
CA GLU A 154 27.79 -14.15 -10.42
C GLU A 154 28.43 -14.14 -9.02
N HIS A 155 27.70 -13.70 -8.00
CA HIS A 155 28.14 -13.74 -6.60
C HIS A 155 28.35 -15.17 -6.07
N GLN A 156 27.72 -16.18 -6.66
CA GLN A 156 28.00 -17.59 -6.37
C GLN A 156 29.22 -18.14 -7.14
N GLY A 157 29.87 -17.33 -7.98
CA GLY A 157 30.98 -17.75 -8.83
C GLY A 157 30.56 -18.60 -10.03
N ASN A 158 29.28 -18.55 -10.42
CA ASN A 158 28.71 -19.38 -11.48
C ASN A 158 27.87 -18.57 -12.48
N SER A 159 28.40 -17.44 -12.95
CA SER A 159 27.70 -16.51 -13.84
C SER A 159 27.06 -17.20 -15.04
N PHE A 160 25.88 -16.72 -15.45
CA PHE A 160 25.27 -17.14 -16.71
C PHE A 160 26.12 -16.70 -17.91
N GLU A 161 26.13 -17.49 -18.97
CA GLU A 161 26.81 -17.12 -20.22
C GLU A 161 26.18 -15.87 -20.89
N LYS A 162 24.86 -15.70 -20.72
CA LYS A 162 24.09 -14.57 -21.28
C LYS A 162 23.14 -13.99 -20.21
N PRO A 163 23.66 -13.19 -19.27
CA PRO A 163 22.88 -12.57 -18.20
C PRO A 163 21.64 -11.82 -18.68
N GLU A 164 21.76 -11.05 -19.76
CA GLU A 164 20.68 -10.22 -20.30
C GLU A 164 19.54 -11.07 -20.88
N ALA A 165 19.88 -12.22 -21.47
CA ALA A 165 18.88 -13.15 -22.00
C ALA A 165 18.05 -13.77 -20.87
N VAL A 166 18.68 -14.09 -19.73
CA VAL A 166 17.98 -14.61 -18.54
C VAL A 166 17.07 -13.54 -17.94
N GLN A 167 17.55 -12.30 -17.83
CA GLN A 167 16.73 -11.18 -17.37
C GLN A 167 15.50 -10.98 -18.26
N GLN A 168 15.68 -11.02 -19.59
CA GLN A 168 14.58 -10.89 -20.54
C GLN A 168 13.61 -12.07 -20.44
N GLU A 169 14.09 -13.31 -20.31
CA GLU A 169 13.27 -14.51 -20.15
C GLU A 169 12.35 -14.41 -18.92
N ILE A 170 12.89 -14.00 -17.77
CA ILE A 170 12.09 -13.79 -16.56
C ILE A 170 11.05 -12.69 -16.80
N SER A 171 11.46 -11.58 -17.41
CA SER A 171 10.57 -10.45 -17.69
C SER A 171 9.42 -10.87 -18.62
N ASP A 172 9.71 -11.60 -19.69
CA ASP A 172 8.72 -12.09 -20.67
C ASP A 172 7.79 -13.15 -20.05
N ARG A 173 8.31 -14.03 -19.19
CA ARG A 173 7.51 -15.05 -18.52
C ARG A 173 6.37 -14.44 -17.70
N PHE A 174 6.66 -13.35 -16.99
CA PHE A 174 5.67 -12.69 -16.16
C PHE A 174 4.98 -11.53 -16.87
N ASN A 175 5.52 -11.00 -17.98
CA ASN A 175 4.90 -9.94 -18.78
C ASN A 175 4.81 -10.28 -20.29
N PRO A 176 4.18 -11.41 -20.68
CA PRO A 176 4.31 -12.00 -22.02
C PRO A 176 3.69 -11.18 -23.17
N ALA A 177 2.99 -10.09 -22.87
CA ALA A 177 2.32 -9.25 -23.86
C ALA A 177 3.09 -7.97 -24.20
N ASN A 178 4.27 -7.73 -23.59
CA ASN A 178 4.97 -6.44 -23.70
C ASN A 178 3.99 -5.27 -23.47
N ASN A 179 3.10 -5.43 -22.50
CA ASN A 179 2.16 -4.39 -22.09
C ASN A 179 2.97 -3.28 -21.42
N SER A 180 3.56 -2.42 -22.25
CA SER A 180 4.57 -1.42 -21.90
C SER A 180 4.13 -0.38 -20.87
N GLY A 181 2.87 -0.44 -20.42
CA GLY A 181 2.32 0.42 -19.39
C GLY A 181 2.09 -0.24 -18.02
N PHE A 182 2.39 -1.53 -17.85
CA PHE A 182 2.13 -2.25 -16.59
C PHE A 182 3.41 -2.83 -15.98
N ILE A 183 3.48 -2.71 -14.66
CA ILE A 183 4.53 -3.30 -13.83
C ILE A 183 3.92 -4.43 -13.02
N GLN A 184 4.60 -5.58 -13.03
CA GLN A 184 4.10 -6.79 -12.40
C GLN A 184 4.89 -7.17 -11.15
N THR A 185 4.19 -7.86 -10.26
CA THR A 185 4.75 -8.42 -9.04
C THR A 185 4.41 -9.90 -8.94
N ILE A 186 5.25 -10.65 -8.24
CA ILE A 186 5.00 -12.06 -7.90
C ILE A 186 4.98 -12.24 -6.38
N THR A 187 4.34 -13.30 -5.92
CA THR A 187 4.30 -13.68 -4.50
C THR A 187 5.66 -14.20 -4.02
N LEU A 188 5.91 -14.21 -2.70
CA LEU A 188 7.15 -14.81 -2.15
C LEU A 188 7.28 -16.31 -2.46
N SER A 189 6.18 -17.05 -2.57
CA SER A 189 6.18 -18.46 -2.97
C SER A 189 6.61 -18.65 -4.43
N GLN A 190 6.16 -17.74 -5.32
CA GLN A 190 6.63 -17.70 -6.70
C GLN A 190 8.10 -17.28 -6.79
N LEU A 191 8.54 -16.30 -6.00
CA LEU A 191 9.95 -15.93 -5.88
C LEU A 191 10.79 -17.14 -5.44
N LYS A 192 10.36 -17.86 -4.41
CA LYS A 192 11.07 -19.05 -3.91
C LYS A 192 11.31 -20.07 -5.02
N SER A 193 10.24 -20.40 -5.73
CA SER A 193 10.26 -21.36 -6.84
C SER A 193 11.21 -20.90 -7.94
N LEU A 194 11.20 -19.60 -8.27
CA LEU A 194 12.08 -19.02 -9.28
C LEU A 194 13.56 -19.07 -8.84
N LEU A 195 13.87 -18.72 -7.59
CA LEU A 195 15.23 -18.81 -7.06
C LEU A 195 15.74 -20.25 -7.03
N GLU A 196 14.89 -21.23 -6.74
CA GLU A 196 15.25 -22.66 -6.81
C GLU A 196 15.48 -23.14 -8.25
N GLU A 197 14.68 -22.67 -9.20
CA GLU A 197 14.82 -22.97 -10.63
C GLU A 197 16.18 -22.52 -11.19
N TYR A 198 16.64 -21.34 -10.79
CA TYR A 198 17.97 -20.80 -11.16
C TYR A 198 19.08 -21.19 -10.16
N ASP A 199 18.79 -22.08 -9.21
CA ASP A 199 19.72 -22.59 -8.18
C ASP A 199 20.42 -21.49 -7.35
N ILE A 200 19.70 -20.40 -7.09
CA ILE A 200 20.21 -19.23 -6.38
C ILE A 200 20.34 -19.50 -4.88
N ASP A 201 21.49 -19.10 -4.34
CA ASP A 201 21.68 -19.05 -2.90
C ASP A 201 20.85 -17.93 -2.28
N LYS A 202 19.73 -18.31 -1.66
CA LYS A 202 18.80 -17.39 -1.02
C LYS A 202 19.46 -16.57 0.09
N SER A 203 20.53 -17.03 0.76
CA SER A 203 21.17 -16.25 1.83
C SER A 203 21.92 -15.00 1.36
N LEU A 204 22.16 -14.87 0.05
CA LEU A 204 22.71 -13.65 -0.56
C LEU A 204 21.66 -12.54 -0.69
N LEU A 205 20.38 -12.86 -0.53
CA LEU A 205 19.27 -11.94 -0.67
C LEU A 205 18.73 -11.52 0.70
N THR A 206 18.50 -10.23 0.86
CA THR A 206 17.80 -9.66 2.01
C THR A 206 16.49 -9.02 1.56
N LEU A 207 15.36 -9.52 2.07
CA LEU A 207 14.05 -8.95 1.82
C LEU A 207 13.81 -7.77 2.77
N VAL A 208 13.38 -6.64 2.22
CA VAL A 208 13.10 -5.41 2.97
C VAL A 208 11.72 -4.90 2.57
N ASP A 209 10.84 -4.63 3.53
CA ASP A 209 9.57 -3.95 3.23
C ASP A 209 9.85 -2.60 2.58
N ASP A 210 9.20 -2.30 1.45
CA ASP A 210 9.49 -1.14 0.62
C ASP A 210 9.27 0.16 1.41
N PRO A 211 10.32 0.97 1.64
CA PRO A 211 10.18 2.22 2.39
C PRO A 211 9.23 3.22 1.74
N THR A 212 9.14 3.24 0.41
CA THR A 212 8.19 4.10 -0.32
C THR A 212 6.75 3.66 -0.14
N TYR A 213 6.50 2.35 -0.01
CA TYR A 213 5.18 1.83 0.37
C TYR A 213 4.78 2.31 1.75
N LEU A 214 5.68 2.21 2.73
CA LEU A 214 5.43 2.61 4.12
C LEU A 214 5.18 4.11 4.27
N ILE A 215 5.96 4.94 3.57
CA ILE A 215 5.76 6.39 3.51
C ILE A 215 4.40 6.70 2.89
N GLY A 216 4.09 6.07 1.76
CA GLY A 216 2.83 6.25 1.05
C GLY A 216 1.62 5.83 1.88
N TRP A 217 1.67 4.69 2.55
CA TRP A 217 0.64 4.24 3.47
C TRP A 217 0.42 5.25 4.60
N LYS A 218 1.47 5.68 5.30
CA LYS A 218 1.34 6.70 6.36
C LYS A 218 0.75 8.02 5.83
N SER A 219 1.03 8.38 4.58
CA SER A 219 0.42 9.54 3.93
C SER A 219 -1.08 9.34 3.69
N LEU A 220 -1.48 8.18 3.18
CA LEU A 220 -2.89 7.80 2.98
C LEU A 220 -3.67 7.77 4.30
N GLU A 221 -3.09 7.26 5.38
CA GLU A 221 -3.72 7.31 6.71
C GLU A 221 -4.06 8.74 7.15
N LYS A 222 -3.13 9.66 6.94
CA LYS A 222 -3.31 11.07 7.31
C LYS A 222 -4.29 11.79 6.39
N THR A 223 -4.17 11.58 5.09
CA THR A 223 -4.82 12.46 4.09
C THR A 223 -6.01 11.81 3.39
N GLY A 224 -6.16 10.49 3.43
CA GLY A 224 -7.12 9.75 2.59
C GLY A 224 -6.84 9.90 1.08
N ALA A 225 -5.72 10.51 0.70
CA ALA A 225 -5.32 10.69 -0.68
C ALA A 225 -4.53 9.45 -1.16
N PRO A 226 -4.77 8.97 -2.38
CA PRO A 226 -4.01 7.89 -2.98
C PRO A 226 -2.52 8.18 -2.98
N TYR A 227 -1.73 7.16 -2.65
CA TYR A 227 -0.28 7.27 -2.66
C TYR A 227 0.34 6.54 -3.84
N LYS A 228 1.59 6.88 -4.10
CA LYS A 228 2.44 6.32 -5.16
C LYS A 228 3.76 5.85 -4.56
N MET A 229 4.46 5.01 -5.30
CA MET A 229 5.75 4.43 -4.94
C MET A 229 6.70 4.50 -6.14
N LEU A 230 7.93 3.99 -6.01
CA LEU A 230 8.91 4.01 -7.11
C LEU A 230 9.05 2.62 -7.75
N SER A 231 9.06 2.57 -9.08
CA SER A 231 9.46 1.39 -9.86
C SER A 231 10.97 1.13 -9.76
N HIS A 232 11.44 0.00 -10.29
CA HIS A 232 12.87 -0.28 -10.42
C HIS A 232 13.61 0.79 -11.23
N SER A 233 12.95 1.41 -12.22
CA SER A 233 13.53 2.48 -13.05
C SER A 233 13.48 3.87 -12.41
N GLY A 234 12.99 4.00 -11.18
CA GLY A 234 12.85 5.30 -10.49
C GLY A 234 11.60 6.09 -10.87
N ASP A 235 10.76 5.56 -11.76
CA ASP A 235 9.50 6.19 -12.16
C ASP A 235 8.42 5.99 -11.09
N ALA A 236 7.55 7.00 -10.92
CA ALA A 236 6.46 6.92 -9.95
C ALA A 236 5.32 6.00 -10.44
N ILE A 237 4.94 5.05 -9.61
CA ILE A 237 3.94 4.02 -9.91
C ILE A 237 2.86 3.94 -8.82
N ILE A 238 1.73 3.37 -9.18
CA ILE A 238 0.55 3.27 -8.33
C ILE A 238 -0.11 1.90 -8.49
N SER A 239 -0.56 1.28 -7.38
CA SER A 239 -1.29 0.01 -7.46
C SER A 239 -2.65 0.23 -8.12
N LYS A 240 -3.27 -0.83 -8.66
CA LYS A 240 -4.61 -0.71 -9.24
C LYS A 240 -5.65 -0.19 -8.24
N GLU A 241 -5.55 -0.55 -6.96
CA GLU A 241 -6.47 -0.10 -5.90
C GLU A 241 -6.35 1.41 -5.68
N GLN A 242 -5.10 1.89 -5.52
CA GLN A 242 -4.83 3.32 -5.34
C GLN A 242 -5.12 4.11 -6.63
N GLY A 243 -4.84 3.55 -7.81
CA GLY A 243 -5.13 4.16 -9.10
C GLY A 243 -6.62 4.30 -9.37
N THR A 244 -7.40 3.26 -9.04
CA THR A 244 -8.87 3.30 -9.11
C THR A 244 -9.44 4.32 -8.14
N LEU A 245 -8.93 4.37 -6.89
CA LEU A 245 -9.32 5.40 -5.93
C LEU A 245 -8.99 6.81 -6.45
N HIS A 246 -7.82 7.01 -7.05
CA HIS A 246 -7.41 8.30 -7.62
C HIS A 246 -8.32 8.74 -8.77
N LEU A 247 -8.59 7.85 -9.71
CA LEU A 247 -9.52 8.13 -10.81
C LEU A 247 -10.92 8.44 -10.27
N PHE A 248 -11.40 7.68 -9.29
CA PHE A 248 -12.70 7.89 -8.68
C PHE A 248 -12.81 9.25 -7.96
N GLN A 249 -11.86 9.56 -7.06
CA GLN A 249 -11.84 10.84 -6.35
C GLN A 249 -11.69 12.04 -7.32
N SER A 250 -10.95 11.85 -8.41
CA SER A 250 -10.70 12.90 -9.39
C SER A 250 -11.83 13.10 -10.39
N LEU A 251 -12.52 12.05 -10.79
CA LEU A 251 -13.52 12.11 -11.87
C LEU A 251 -14.95 12.07 -11.36
N ILE A 252 -15.21 11.41 -10.22
CA ILE A 252 -16.56 11.20 -9.69
C ILE A 252 -16.90 12.13 -8.53
N CYS A 253 -16.00 12.23 -7.55
CA CYS A 253 -16.26 13.02 -6.35
C CYS A 253 -16.37 14.52 -6.65
N GLY A 254 -17.26 15.22 -5.93
CA GLY A 254 -17.43 16.67 -6.05
C GLY A 254 -18.01 17.14 -7.38
N VAL A 255 -18.78 16.28 -8.06
CA VAL A 255 -19.50 16.59 -9.29
C VAL A 255 -21.00 16.37 -9.03
N TYR A 256 -21.83 17.29 -9.54
CA TYR A 256 -23.28 17.15 -9.52
C TYR A 256 -23.73 16.33 -10.73
N TRP A 257 -24.19 15.10 -10.51
CA TRP A 257 -24.43 14.12 -11.59
C TRP A 257 -25.85 14.08 -12.16
N ASP A 258 -26.80 14.80 -11.55
CA ASP A 258 -28.17 14.89 -12.06
C ASP A 258 -28.16 15.70 -13.37
N GLY A 259 -28.83 15.18 -14.39
CA GLY A 259 -28.89 15.80 -15.73
C GLY A 259 -27.71 15.46 -16.65
N VAL A 260 -26.66 14.80 -16.16
CA VAL A 260 -25.54 14.35 -17.00
C VAL A 260 -25.98 13.15 -17.86
N PRO A 261 -25.79 13.18 -19.20
CA PRO A 261 -26.18 12.07 -20.08
C PRO A 261 -25.48 10.75 -19.72
N THR A 262 -26.22 9.63 -19.73
CA THR A 262 -25.62 8.32 -19.42
C THR A 262 -24.43 7.99 -20.30
N GLN A 263 -24.47 8.34 -21.59
CA GLN A 263 -23.37 8.02 -22.51
C GLN A 263 -22.04 8.62 -22.04
N GLU A 264 -22.06 9.82 -21.45
CA GLU A 264 -20.87 10.48 -20.89
C GLU A 264 -20.44 9.80 -19.58
N LYS A 265 -21.41 9.47 -18.71
CA LYS A 265 -21.15 8.69 -17.48
C LYS A 265 -20.47 7.34 -17.78
N VAL A 266 -20.93 6.62 -18.80
CA VAL A 266 -20.36 5.33 -19.23
C VAL A 266 -18.92 5.51 -19.73
N GLN A 267 -18.63 6.55 -20.52
CA GLN A 267 -17.26 6.81 -20.99
C GLN A 267 -16.30 7.08 -19.83
N ILE A 268 -16.74 7.86 -18.84
CA ILE A 268 -15.95 8.12 -17.62
C ILE A 268 -15.78 6.82 -16.81
N ALA A 269 -16.86 6.07 -16.61
CA ALA A 269 -16.86 4.82 -15.85
C ALA A 269 -15.95 3.75 -16.47
N ASN A 270 -15.89 3.66 -17.80
CA ASN A 270 -15.06 2.69 -18.51
C ASN A 270 -13.57 2.82 -18.17
N ILE A 271 -13.07 4.04 -17.97
CA ILE A 271 -11.66 4.27 -17.65
C ILE A 271 -11.35 3.83 -16.22
N ILE A 272 -12.26 4.13 -15.29
CA ILE A 272 -12.15 3.68 -13.89
C ILE A 272 -12.24 2.15 -13.83
N HIS A 273 -13.19 1.57 -14.58
CA HIS A 273 -13.42 0.14 -14.67
C HIS A 273 -12.21 -0.60 -15.23
N ALA A 274 -11.62 -0.11 -16.33
CA ALA A 274 -10.44 -0.71 -16.94
C ALA A 274 -9.28 -0.82 -15.95
N CYS A 275 -9.08 0.19 -15.09
CA CYS A 275 -8.11 0.15 -14.01
C CYS A 275 -8.51 -0.85 -12.91
N ALA A 276 -9.78 -0.84 -12.49
CA ALA A 276 -10.30 -1.70 -11.43
C ALA A 276 -10.24 -3.21 -11.77
N THR A 277 -10.39 -3.56 -13.05
CA THR A 277 -10.41 -4.94 -13.54
C THR A 277 -9.02 -5.52 -13.81
N LEU A 278 -7.95 -4.77 -13.59
CA LEU A 278 -6.58 -5.28 -13.74
C LEU A 278 -6.34 -6.48 -12.81
N GLY A 279 -5.47 -7.38 -13.25
CA GLY A 279 -5.01 -8.53 -12.47
C GLY A 279 -4.40 -8.13 -11.12
N GLN A 280 -4.34 -9.06 -10.18
CA GLN A 280 -3.69 -8.82 -8.90
C GLN A 280 -2.19 -8.57 -9.08
N GLY A 281 -1.63 -7.68 -8.27
CA GLY A 281 -0.18 -7.40 -8.32
C GLY A 281 0.26 -6.57 -9.51
N ILE A 282 -0.68 -5.92 -10.22
CA ILE A 282 -0.40 -4.97 -11.29
C ILE A 282 -0.29 -3.55 -10.73
N TYR A 283 0.75 -2.86 -11.20
CA TYR A 283 1.02 -1.45 -10.98
C TYR A 283 1.00 -0.69 -12.31
N LEU A 284 0.62 0.56 -12.25
CA LEU A 284 0.59 1.49 -13.38
C LEU A 284 1.56 2.63 -13.15
N TYR A 285 2.06 3.22 -14.23
CA TYR A 285 2.71 4.52 -14.14
C TYR A 285 1.71 5.58 -13.66
N TYR A 286 2.09 6.32 -12.62
CA TYR A 286 1.25 7.35 -12.03
C TYR A 286 0.92 8.46 -13.03
N GLU A 287 1.87 8.81 -13.89
CA GLU A 287 1.67 9.80 -14.96
C GLU A 287 0.54 9.41 -15.92
N SER A 288 0.38 8.12 -16.24
CA SER A 288 -0.71 7.65 -17.11
C SER A 288 -2.08 7.85 -16.46
N ILE A 289 -2.19 7.66 -15.14
CA ILE A 289 -3.42 7.93 -14.39
C ILE A 289 -3.73 9.43 -14.39
N VAL A 290 -2.75 10.28 -14.07
CA VAL A 290 -2.92 11.75 -14.08
C VAL A 290 -3.30 12.25 -15.48
N SER A 291 -2.64 11.75 -16.52
CA SER A 291 -2.94 12.09 -17.92
C SER A 291 -4.37 11.71 -18.28
N SER A 292 -4.84 10.53 -17.86
CA SER A 292 -6.22 10.10 -18.07
C SER A 292 -7.22 11.05 -17.41
N VAL A 293 -6.95 11.50 -16.17
CA VAL A 293 -7.78 12.49 -15.47
C VAL A 293 -7.85 13.80 -16.25
N ILE A 294 -6.70 14.32 -16.69
CA ILE A 294 -6.62 15.59 -17.43
C ILE A 294 -7.39 15.49 -18.76
N GLN A 295 -7.19 14.42 -19.51
CA GLN A 295 -7.85 14.20 -20.80
C GLN A 295 -9.37 14.13 -20.66
N ILE A 296 -9.87 13.40 -19.65
CA ILE A 296 -11.32 13.27 -19.42
C ILE A 296 -11.94 14.58 -18.97
N ARG A 297 -11.30 15.30 -18.05
CA ARG A 297 -11.79 16.63 -17.64
C ARG A 297 -11.81 17.61 -18.80
N LYS A 298 -10.84 17.51 -19.72
CA LYS A 298 -10.79 18.33 -20.93
C LYS A 298 -11.88 17.93 -21.95
N ALA A 299 -12.18 16.65 -22.08
CA ALA A 299 -13.21 16.15 -23.00
C ALA A 299 -14.63 16.53 -22.53
N PHE A 300 -14.90 16.45 -21.24
CA PHE A 300 -16.22 16.75 -20.65
C PHE A 300 -16.21 18.02 -19.81
N ARG A 301 -15.63 19.11 -20.35
CA ARG A 301 -15.48 20.39 -19.63
C ARG A 301 -16.79 20.91 -19.05
N HIS A 302 -17.92 20.70 -19.73
CA HIS A 302 -19.24 21.11 -19.25
C HIS A 302 -19.66 20.41 -17.95
N ILE A 303 -19.22 19.18 -17.71
CA ILE A 303 -19.47 18.46 -16.44
C ILE A 303 -18.62 19.05 -15.31
N TYR A 304 -17.39 19.44 -15.62
CA TYR A 304 -16.40 19.85 -14.61
C TYR A 304 -16.26 21.37 -14.42
N ALA A 305 -16.96 22.18 -15.20
CA ALA A 305 -16.89 23.65 -15.15
C ALA A 305 -17.35 24.22 -13.80
N ASP A 306 -18.37 23.61 -13.20
CA ASP A 306 -19.03 24.09 -11.97
C ASP A 306 -18.53 23.38 -10.71
N ARG A 307 -17.28 22.89 -10.70
CA ARG A 307 -16.72 22.29 -9.48
C ARG A 307 -16.68 23.36 -8.38
N LYS A 308 -17.64 23.25 -7.46
CA LYS A 308 -17.82 24.17 -6.32
C LYS A 308 -16.61 24.07 -5.41
N GLY A 309 -15.60 24.90 -5.63
CA GLY A 309 -14.34 24.95 -4.89
C GLY A 309 -14.47 25.32 -3.40
N LYS A 310 -15.69 25.51 -2.89
CA LYS A 310 -15.97 25.77 -1.47
C LYS A 310 -15.60 24.57 -0.58
N PHE A 311 -15.72 23.34 -1.08
CA PHE A 311 -15.59 22.13 -0.26
C PHE A 311 -14.31 21.35 -0.57
N ASP A 312 -13.56 20.96 0.47
CA ASP A 312 -12.59 19.87 0.38
C ASP A 312 -13.36 18.53 0.45
N VAL A 313 -13.90 18.10 -0.70
CA VAL A 313 -14.88 17.00 -0.80
C VAL A 313 -14.40 15.64 -0.26
N MET A 314 -13.11 15.47 0.01
CA MET A 314 -12.53 14.28 0.62
C MET A 314 -11.69 14.59 1.88
N TYR A 315 -11.68 15.85 2.33
CA TYR A 315 -10.96 16.32 3.50
C TYR A 315 -9.47 15.95 3.49
N HIS A 316 -8.79 16.14 2.37
CA HIS A 316 -7.38 15.74 2.23
C HIS A 316 -6.42 16.55 3.12
N LYS A 317 -6.82 17.77 3.50
CA LYS A 317 -6.00 18.68 4.31
C LYS A 317 -6.30 18.62 5.81
N VAL A 318 -7.20 17.73 6.21
CA VAL A 318 -7.74 17.69 7.56
C VAL A 318 -7.43 16.33 8.20
N ALA A 319 -7.12 16.33 9.50
CA ALA A 319 -6.66 15.13 10.19
C ALA A 319 -7.76 14.05 10.22
N PRO A 320 -7.43 12.76 10.11
CA PRO A 320 -8.43 11.70 9.99
C PRO A 320 -9.31 11.57 11.25
N THR A 321 -8.80 11.97 12.41
CA THR A 321 -9.49 11.97 13.71
C THR A 321 -10.23 13.27 14.01
N GLU A 322 -10.08 14.29 13.16
CA GLU A 322 -10.82 15.53 13.33
C GLU A 322 -12.30 15.28 13.05
N ILE A 323 -13.13 16.03 13.78
CA ILE A 323 -14.57 15.87 13.80
C ILE A 323 -15.18 16.91 12.89
N VAL A 324 -15.99 16.45 11.95
CA VAL A 324 -16.85 17.28 11.10
C VAL A 324 -18.25 17.30 11.70
N GLU A 325 -18.81 18.50 11.86
CA GLU A 325 -20.20 18.65 12.28
C GLU A 325 -21.13 18.04 11.23
N TYR A 326 -22.19 17.36 11.69
CA TYR A 326 -23.15 16.74 10.79
C TYR A 326 -23.79 17.73 9.81
N THR A 327 -23.94 18.99 10.21
CA THR A 327 -24.42 20.11 9.38
C THR A 327 -23.58 20.31 8.12
N GLU A 328 -22.25 20.18 8.21
CA GLU A 328 -21.36 20.30 7.06
C GLU A 328 -21.54 19.11 6.10
N TYR A 329 -21.70 17.89 6.63
CA TYR A 329 -22.04 16.73 5.81
C TYR A 329 -23.40 16.91 5.12
N GLU A 330 -24.40 17.46 5.81
CA GLU A 330 -25.68 17.83 5.21
C GLU A 330 -25.54 18.86 4.08
N GLU A 331 -24.68 19.87 4.26
CA GLU A 331 -24.40 20.88 3.22
C GLU A 331 -23.79 20.22 1.99
N ILE A 332 -22.80 19.36 2.15
CA ILE A 332 -22.19 18.60 1.04
C ILE A 332 -23.26 17.74 0.37
N ALA A 333 -24.07 17.02 1.14
CA ALA A 333 -25.09 16.14 0.62
C ALA A 333 -26.13 16.87 -0.23
N LYS A 334 -26.62 18.01 0.26
CA LYS A 334 -27.55 18.90 -0.47
C LYS A 334 -26.88 19.51 -1.70
N CYS A 335 -25.66 19.99 -1.56
CA CYS A 335 -24.94 20.75 -2.59
C CYS A 335 -24.72 19.96 -3.89
N PHE A 336 -24.55 18.65 -3.74
CA PHE A 336 -24.16 17.74 -4.82
C PHE A 336 -25.16 16.58 -5.02
N ASN A 337 -26.30 16.60 -4.33
CA ASN A 337 -27.37 15.59 -4.40
C ASN A 337 -26.89 14.16 -4.14
N ILE A 338 -26.21 13.94 -3.01
CA ILE A 338 -25.92 12.60 -2.51
C ILE A 338 -26.82 12.23 -1.34
N PRO A 339 -27.03 10.92 -1.11
CA PRO A 339 -27.71 10.46 0.08
C PRO A 339 -27.04 10.97 1.35
N LEU A 340 -27.88 11.51 2.23
CA LEU A 340 -27.51 11.78 3.62
C LEU A 340 -27.79 10.51 4.42
N TYR A 341 -26.74 9.81 4.85
CA TYR A 341 -26.92 8.64 5.68
C TYR A 341 -27.25 9.05 7.12
N THR A 342 -28.38 8.57 7.63
CA THR A 342 -28.84 8.78 9.01
C THR A 342 -28.76 7.45 9.77
N PHE A 343 -28.47 7.51 11.07
CA PHE A 343 -28.28 6.32 11.90
C PHE A 343 -29.46 6.19 12.86
N ALA A 344 -30.17 5.06 12.83
CA ALA A 344 -31.44 4.89 13.54
C ALA A 344 -31.35 5.09 15.07
N ASN A 345 -30.17 4.94 15.66
CA ASN A 345 -29.94 5.08 17.11
C ASN A 345 -28.89 6.15 17.46
N PHE A 346 -28.41 6.92 16.49
CA PHE A 346 -27.41 7.95 16.72
C PHE A 346 -27.73 9.19 15.89
N ARG A 347 -28.09 10.29 16.56
CA ARG A 347 -27.58 11.59 16.10
C ARG A 347 -26.10 11.57 16.45
N VAL A 348 -25.22 11.14 15.55
CA VAL A 348 -23.79 11.42 15.74
C VAL A 348 -23.64 12.88 15.32
N PRO A 349 -23.56 13.86 16.24
CA PRO A 349 -23.35 15.26 15.83
C PRO A 349 -22.01 15.43 15.08
N ASN A 350 -21.10 14.46 15.23
CA ASN A 350 -19.67 14.59 15.05
C ASN A 350 -19.09 13.34 14.36
N LEU A 351 -18.82 13.42 13.06
CA LEU A 351 -18.18 12.33 12.31
C LEU A 351 -16.67 12.56 12.24
N GLU A 352 -15.89 11.57 12.68
CA GLU A 352 -14.44 11.58 12.41
C GLU A 352 -14.23 11.44 10.89
N ILE A 353 -13.29 12.19 10.35
CA ILE A 353 -13.05 12.26 8.90
C ILE A 353 -12.76 10.91 8.26
N TRP A 354 -12.01 10.03 8.95
CA TRP A 354 -11.76 8.68 8.44
C TRP A 354 -13.06 7.91 8.19
N SER A 355 -14.11 8.15 8.98
CA SER A 355 -15.41 7.49 8.87
C SER A 355 -16.32 8.16 7.84
N LEU A 356 -16.17 9.48 7.65
CA LEU A 356 -16.92 10.25 6.67
C LEU A 356 -16.46 9.95 5.23
N ARG A 357 -15.15 9.75 4.98
CA ARG A 357 -14.60 9.49 3.64
C ARG A 357 -15.26 8.29 2.92
N PRO A 358 -15.43 7.09 3.55
CA PRO A 358 -16.17 5.99 2.96
C PRO A 358 -17.64 6.35 2.64
N LEU A 359 -18.32 7.07 3.53
CA LEU A 359 -19.71 7.51 3.31
C LEU A 359 -19.84 8.43 2.10
N LEU A 360 -18.90 9.36 1.94
CA LEU A 360 -18.84 10.25 0.79
C LEU A 360 -18.58 9.49 -0.51
N ILE A 361 -17.68 8.49 -0.51
CA ILE A 361 -17.47 7.62 -1.68
C ILE A 361 -18.75 6.88 -2.04
N ILE A 362 -19.43 6.25 -1.08
CA ILE A 362 -20.69 5.53 -1.31
C ILE A 362 -21.78 6.49 -1.80
N GLY A 363 -21.87 7.68 -1.21
CA GLY A 363 -22.77 8.75 -1.66
C GLY A 363 -22.53 9.09 -3.12
N TRP A 364 -21.28 9.35 -3.52
CA TRP A 364 -20.93 9.64 -4.91
C TRP A 364 -21.24 8.50 -5.87
N ILE A 365 -21.02 7.25 -5.45
CA ILE A 365 -21.43 6.09 -6.25
C ILE A 365 -22.93 6.13 -6.50
N HIS A 366 -23.74 6.34 -5.47
CA HIS A 366 -25.20 6.39 -5.59
C HIS A 366 -25.68 7.51 -6.50
N SER A 367 -25.14 8.72 -6.36
CA SER A 367 -25.49 9.85 -7.23
C SER A 367 -25.06 9.61 -8.68
N PHE A 368 -23.87 9.06 -8.90
CA PHE A 368 -23.34 8.80 -10.24
C PHE A 368 -24.21 7.79 -11.02
N VAL A 369 -24.62 6.70 -10.38
CA VAL A 369 -25.35 5.59 -11.01
C VAL A 369 -26.87 5.72 -10.94
N LYS A 370 -27.35 6.78 -10.32
CA LYS A 370 -28.78 7.10 -10.20
C LYS A 370 -29.45 7.04 -11.57
N ASP A 371 -30.63 6.44 -11.61
CA ASP A 371 -31.54 6.37 -12.76
C ASP A 371 -31.06 5.60 -14.01
N ASP A 372 -29.98 4.80 -13.93
CA ASP A 372 -29.56 3.96 -15.07
C ASP A 372 -29.09 2.54 -14.68
N ALA A 373 -29.85 1.53 -15.14
CA ALA A 373 -29.56 0.13 -14.86
C ALA A 373 -28.23 -0.35 -15.48
N ARG A 374 -27.74 0.26 -16.57
CA ARG A 374 -26.45 -0.08 -17.20
C ARG A 374 -25.29 0.32 -16.32
N MET A 375 -25.43 1.39 -15.53
CA MET A 375 -24.37 1.85 -14.63
C MET A 375 -24.12 0.86 -13.48
N LYS A 376 -25.11 0.00 -13.16
CA LYS A 376 -24.99 -1.02 -12.11
C LYS A 376 -23.87 -2.03 -12.37
N MET A 377 -23.56 -2.33 -13.64
CA MET A 377 -22.48 -3.27 -13.98
C MET A 377 -21.09 -2.76 -13.52
N PHE A 378 -20.91 -1.45 -13.45
CA PHE A 378 -19.64 -0.86 -13.04
C PHE A 378 -19.49 -0.72 -11.53
N ILE A 379 -20.62 -0.57 -10.80
CA ILE A 379 -20.66 -0.38 -9.34
C ILE A 379 -19.81 -1.44 -8.64
N VAL A 380 -20.05 -2.72 -8.91
CA VAL A 380 -19.38 -3.81 -8.18
C VAL A 380 -17.86 -3.75 -8.35
N SER A 381 -17.38 -3.41 -9.55
CA SER A 381 -15.95 -3.40 -9.86
C SER A 381 -15.22 -2.21 -9.25
N PHE A 382 -15.54 -0.96 -9.65
CA PHE A 382 -14.77 0.18 -9.17
C PHE A 382 -15.17 0.61 -7.76
N ALA A 383 -16.41 0.41 -7.28
CA ALA A 383 -16.74 0.75 -5.90
C ALA A 383 -15.97 -0.11 -4.92
N LYS A 384 -15.96 -1.44 -5.14
CA LYS A 384 -15.22 -2.39 -4.32
C LYS A 384 -13.73 -2.04 -4.30
N ILE A 385 -13.14 -1.75 -5.46
CA ILE A 385 -11.71 -1.47 -5.57
C ILE A 385 -11.35 -0.08 -5.01
N SER A 386 -12.18 0.95 -5.23
CA SER A 386 -11.99 2.27 -4.61
C SER A 386 -12.08 2.21 -3.09
N ILE A 387 -13.06 1.51 -2.53
CA ILE A 387 -13.15 1.33 -1.07
C ILE A 387 -11.96 0.51 -0.58
N SER A 388 -11.54 -0.53 -1.31
CA SER A 388 -10.34 -1.30 -0.98
C SER A 388 -9.09 -0.42 -0.92
N GLY A 389 -8.94 0.53 -1.85
CA GLY A 389 -7.87 1.52 -1.83
C GLY A 389 -7.93 2.46 -0.61
N LEU A 390 -9.12 2.68 -0.04
CA LEU A 390 -9.31 3.53 1.15
C LEU A 390 -9.15 2.76 2.48
N LEU A 391 -9.20 1.42 2.49
CA LEU A 391 -9.17 0.62 3.73
C LEU A 391 -7.93 0.90 4.59
N LEU A 392 -6.80 1.20 3.97
CA LEU A 392 -5.59 1.60 4.70
C LEU A 392 -5.74 2.92 5.46
N ALA A 393 -6.59 3.85 4.98
CA ALA A 393 -6.90 5.08 5.68
C ALA A 393 -7.87 4.90 6.87
N ILE A 394 -8.38 3.68 7.06
CA ILE A 394 -9.33 3.34 8.10
C ILE A 394 -8.57 2.66 9.26
N PRO A 395 -8.86 3.01 10.52
CA PRO A 395 -8.25 2.35 11.67
C PRO A 395 -8.39 0.83 11.56
N GLU A 396 -7.31 0.09 11.82
CA GLU A 396 -7.24 -1.36 11.62
C GLU A 396 -8.44 -2.11 12.25
N SER A 397 -8.78 -1.75 13.49
CA SER A 397 -9.94 -2.30 14.22
C SER A 397 -11.32 -2.09 13.56
N ARG A 398 -11.40 -1.28 12.51
CA ARG A 398 -12.62 -0.93 11.77
C ARG A 398 -12.59 -1.40 10.31
N ARG A 399 -11.48 -1.95 9.81
CA ARG A 399 -11.35 -2.36 8.40
C ARG A 399 -12.28 -3.49 8.02
N THR A 400 -12.35 -4.57 8.80
CA THR A 400 -13.23 -5.73 8.53
C THR A 400 -14.67 -5.31 8.35
N LEU A 401 -15.11 -4.46 9.25
CA LEU A 401 -16.43 -3.89 9.25
C LEU A 401 -16.73 -3.08 7.98
N ILE A 402 -15.82 -2.20 7.54
CA ILE A 402 -16.00 -1.45 6.28
C ILE A 402 -15.93 -2.38 5.05
N ALA A 403 -15.08 -3.41 5.10
CA ALA A 403 -15.00 -4.42 4.06
C ALA A 403 -16.32 -5.23 3.95
N ASP A 404 -16.88 -5.68 5.07
CA ASP A 404 -18.14 -6.45 5.13
C ASP A 404 -19.32 -5.64 4.60
N ILE A 405 -19.36 -4.35 4.90
CA ILE A 405 -20.36 -3.41 4.37
C ILE A 405 -20.27 -3.30 2.85
N THR A 406 -19.05 -3.27 2.35
CA THR A 406 -18.77 -3.24 0.91
C THR A 406 -19.19 -4.56 0.26
N VAL A 407 -18.94 -5.72 0.87
CA VAL A 407 -19.30 -7.03 0.32
C VAL A 407 -20.81 -7.28 0.37
N SER A 408 -21.44 -7.04 1.52
CA SER A 408 -22.88 -7.25 1.73
C SER A 408 -23.76 -6.31 0.90
N GLY A 409 -23.28 -5.09 0.61
CA GLY A 409 -23.96 -4.15 -0.29
C GLY A 409 -23.94 -4.57 -1.77
N TYR A 410 -23.11 -5.53 -2.17
CA TYR A 410 -22.90 -5.90 -3.59
C TYR A 410 -23.06 -7.40 -3.90
N ASP A 411 -23.52 -8.22 -2.94
CA ASP A 411 -23.69 -9.66 -3.17
C ASP A 411 -24.84 -9.97 -4.15
N THR A 412 -24.46 -10.63 -5.24
CA THR A 412 -25.25 -10.79 -6.49
C THR A 412 -26.54 -11.59 -6.36
N ASN A 413 -26.73 -12.35 -5.29
CA ASN A 413 -27.99 -13.07 -5.03
C ASN A 413 -29.09 -12.18 -4.41
N ILE A 414 -28.74 -11.00 -3.89
CA ILE A 414 -29.67 -9.98 -3.35
C ILE A 414 -29.90 -8.85 -4.37
N VAL A 415 -29.34 -8.93 -5.58
CA VAL A 415 -29.55 -7.91 -6.62
C VAL A 415 -30.96 -7.98 -7.24
N LYS A 416 -31.79 -8.97 -6.86
CA LYS A 416 -33.18 -9.07 -7.33
C LYS A 416 -34.18 -8.18 -6.59
N TYR A 417 -33.90 -7.74 -5.37
CA TYR A 417 -34.79 -6.80 -4.67
C TYR A 417 -33.98 -5.89 -3.74
N ASN A 418 -34.01 -4.59 -4.04
CA ASN A 418 -33.66 -3.47 -3.15
C ASN A 418 -32.21 -3.34 -2.66
N LEU A 419 -31.29 -3.00 -3.57
CA LEU A 419 -30.07 -2.23 -3.22
C LEU A 419 -30.41 -0.88 -2.50
N PHE A 420 -31.68 -0.45 -2.59
CA PHE A 420 -32.22 0.77 -1.98
C PHE A 420 -32.89 0.55 -0.61
N GLN A 421 -32.89 -0.67 -0.04
CA GLN A 421 -33.45 -0.94 1.30
C GLN A 421 -32.62 -1.87 2.18
N MET A 422 -31.45 -2.37 1.76
CA MET A 422 -30.50 -2.92 2.73
C MET A 422 -30.00 -1.75 3.59
N ASP A 423 -30.67 -1.61 4.72
CA ASP A 423 -30.63 -0.49 5.63
C ASP A 423 -29.18 -0.09 5.89
N ALA A 424 -28.79 1.10 5.42
CA ALA A 424 -27.60 1.79 5.92
C ALA A 424 -27.60 1.76 7.45
N VAL A 425 -28.76 1.73 8.09
CA VAL A 425 -28.97 1.46 9.52
C VAL A 425 -28.38 0.12 9.99
N THR A 426 -28.58 -1.00 9.29
CA THR A 426 -28.08 -2.33 9.68
C THR A 426 -26.57 -2.44 9.45
N ILE A 427 -26.11 -1.91 8.31
CA ILE A 427 -24.69 -1.72 7.96
C ILE A 427 -23.96 -0.91 9.04
N MET A 428 -24.59 0.16 9.54
CA MET A 428 -23.97 1.11 10.47
C MET A 428 -24.17 0.77 11.96
N ASN A 429 -25.23 0.05 12.34
CA ASN A 429 -25.38 -0.47 13.71
C ASN A 429 -24.24 -1.44 14.06
N ASN A 430 -23.83 -2.27 13.11
CA ASN A 430 -22.63 -3.11 13.23
C ASN A 430 -21.33 -2.26 13.33
N LEU A 431 -21.31 -1.04 12.77
CA LEU A 431 -20.14 -0.17 12.78
C LEU A 431 -19.78 0.38 14.16
N PHE A 432 -20.79 0.63 14.98
CA PHE A 432 -20.66 1.39 16.23
C PHE A 432 -21.03 0.60 17.48
N ASP A 433 -21.77 -0.51 17.39
CA ASP A 433 -22.08 -1.39 18.54
C ASP A 433 -20.85 -2.11 19.13
N SER A 434 -19.74 -2.20 18.40
CA SER A 434 -18.51 -2.83 18.92
C SER A 434 -17.79 -1.99 19.99
N LYS A 435 -18.15 -0.70 20.17
CA LYS A 435 -17.72 0.09 21.33
C LYS A 435 -18.44 -0.36 22.61
N GLU A 436 -19.70 -0.81 22.52
CA GLU A 436 -20.43 -1.29 23.70
C GLU A 436 -20.10 -2.71 24.09
N LYS A 437 -19.80 -3.63 23.15
CA LYS A 437 -19.43 -5.01 23.51
C LYS A 437 -18.12 -5.08 24.30
N LYS A 438 -17.08 -4.31 23.93
CA LYS A 438 -15.81 -4.29 24.68
C LYS A 438 -15.88 -3.56 26.03
N VAL A 439 -16.82 -2.62 26.19
CA VAL A 439 -17.08 -1.97 27.49
C VAL A 439 -17.92 -2.91 28.35
N LYS A 440 -19.00 -3.51 27.82
CA LYS A 440 -19.83 -4.48 28.54
C LYS A 440 -19.07 -5.76 28.89
N GLU A 441 -18.15 -6.27 28.08
CA GLU A 441 -17.29 -7.41 28.45
C GLU A 441 -16.34 -7.05 29.61
N LYS A 442 -15.74 -5.85 29.61
CA LYS A 442 -14.94 -5.37 30.75
C LYS A 442 -15.77 -5.08 32.01
N THR A 443 -17.02 -4.62 31.85
CA THR A 443 -17.94 -4.38 32.97
C THR A 443 -18.55 -5.68 33.50
N VAL A 444 -18.82 -6.67 32.65
CA VAL A 444 -19.32 -8.00 33.05
C VAL A 444 -18.20 -8.85 33.67
N ASP A 445 -16.96 -8.76 33.20
CA ASP A 445 -15.81 -9.42 33.85
C ASP A 445 -15.47 -8.82 35.22
N SER A 446 -15.67 -7.52 35.41
CA SER A 446 -15.50 -6.86 36.71
C SER A 446 -16.67 -7.10 37.68
N ILE A 447 -17.89 -7.27 37.17
CA ILE A 447 -19.06 -7.65 37.98
C ILE A 447 -19.04 -9.15 38.32
N GLN A 448 -18.59 -10.03 37.41
CA GLN A 448 -18.44 -11.48 37.69
C GLN A 448 -17.25 -11.79 38.60
N LYS A 449 -16.16 -10.99 38.58
CA LYS A 449 -15.08 -11.10 39.58
C LYS A 449 -15.52 -10.61 40.97
N ASN A 450 -16.43 -9.63 41.07
CA ASN A 450 -16.92 -9.15 42.36
C ASN A 450 -18.04 -10.03 42.96
N HIS A 451 -18.81 -10.76 42.13
CA HIS A 451 -19.82 -11.72 42.63
C HIS A 451 -19.25 -13.12 42.95
N LYS A 452 -18.01 -13.44 42.55
CA LYS A 452 -17.31 -14.66 43.02
C LYS A 452 -16.49 -14.45 44.30
N SER A 453 -16.34 -13.23 44.79
CA SER A 453 -15.57 -12.92 46.02
C SER A 453 -16.44 -12.85 47.30
N THR A 454 -17.76 -12.87 47.16
CA THR A 454 -18.71 -12.75 48.29
C THR A 454 -19.43 -14.06 48.66
N ALA A 455 -19.08 -15.19 48.03
CA ALA A 455 -19.61 -16.51 48.37
C ALA A 455 -18.62 -17.41 49.13
N ASP A 456 -17.37 -16.98 49.34
CA ASP A 456 -16.31 -17.77 50.00
C ASP A 456 -15.88 -17.22 51.39
N ILE A 457 -16.64 -16.29 51.98
CA ILE A 457 -16.31 -15.72 53.31
C ILE A 457 -17.16 -16.31 54.45
N ASP A 458 -18.26 -17.01 54.16
CA ASP A 458 -19.16 -17.55 55.20
C ASP A 458 -18.89 -19.01 55.63
N HIS A 459 -17.75 -19.60 55.26
CA HIS A 459 -17.41 -20.97 55.68
C HIS A 459 -16.07 -21.16 56.41
N ALA A 460 -15.42 -20.09 56.88
CA ALA A 460 -14.13 -20.18 57.57
C ALA A 460 -14.04 -19.43 58.92
N GLN A 461 -15.16 -19.22 59.63
CA GLN A 461 -15.15 -18.58 60.97
C GLN A 461 -15.80 -19.38 62.11
N ASN A 462 -15.97 -20.70 61.95
CA ASN A 462 -16.36 -21.57 63.07
C ASN A 462 -15.44 -22.77 63.18
N GLN A 463 -14.24 -22.56 63.72
CA GLN A 463 -13.48 -23.53 64.54
C GLN A 463 -12.09 -22.95 64.85
N LYS A 464 -11.96 -22.29 65.99
CA LYS A 464 -10.79 -22.36 66.90
C LYS A 464 -10.94 -21.29 67.99
N ALA A 465 -11.53 -21.71 69.10
CA ALA A 465 -11.28 -21.10 70.39
C ALA A 465 -11.11 -22.23 71.41
N LEU A 466 -10.08 -22.06 72.24
CA LEU A 466 -9.78 -22.66 73.54
C LEU A 466 -8.49 -23.49 73.69
N THR A 467 -7.68 -22.94 74.61
CA THR A 467 -6.72 -23.55 75.56
C THR A 467 -5.33 -23.91 75.02
N ILE A 468 -4.30 -23.04 75.16
CA ILE A 468 -3.49 -22.59 76.33
C ILE A 468 -2.19 -23.44 76.48
N PRO A 469 -1.03 -22.81 76.81
CA PRO A 469 0.31 -23.27 76.46
C PRO A 469 1.08 -23.90 77.63
N LEU A 470 2.26 -24.48 77.39
CA LEU A 470 3.41 -24.46 78.31
C LEU A 470 4.69 -24.99 77.66
N GLN A 471 5.75 -24.18 77.84
CA GLN A 471 7.20 -24.37 77.68
C GLN A 471 7.82 -24.47 76.29
#